data_AF-A0A3A0C4A2-F1
#
_entry.id   AF-A0A3A0C4A2-F1
#
_cell.length_a   1.000
_cell.length_b   1.000
_cell.length_c   1.000
_cell.angle_alpha   90.00
_cell.angle_beta   90.00
_cell.angle_gamma   90.00
#
_symmetry.space_group_name_H-M   'P 1'
#
loop_
_entity.id
_entity.type
_entity.pdbx_description
1 polymer ?
#
loop_
_entity_poly.entity_id
_entity_poly.type
_entity_poly.pdbx_seq_one_letter_code
_entity_poly.pdbx_strand_id
1 'polypeptide(L)'
;MKSRSRVVLFALWPLLTACGEGAMLVKETQDGGVVVYPYRAEQGRLLSSFRKEAIHLMEQKCPSGYTTVREGETKGRLRQASPIAGSSDVVEERRWGIQFQCK
;
A
#
# COMPACT_ATOMS: atom_id res chain seq x y z
N MET A 1 -29.67 32.34 32.88
CA MET A 1 -28.26 31.91 32.99
C MET A 1 -28.10 30.68 32.08
N LYS A 2 -27.76 30.90 30.81
CA LYS A 2 -26.42 30.79 30.20
C LYS A 2 -25.98 29.32 30.04
N SER A 3 -26.31 28.81 28.84
CA SER A 3 -25.55 27.89 27.97
C SER A 3 -24.39 27.13 28.61
N ARG A 4 -24.39 25.80 28.48
CA ARG A 4 -23.29 25.00 27.90
C ARG A 4 -23.52 23.51 28.19
N SER A 5 -24.25 22.83 27.31
CA SER A 5 -24.15 21.36 27.24
C SER A 5 -24.35 20.92 25.80
N ARG A 6 -23.41 21.29 24.94
CA ARG A 6 -23.31 20.80 23.55
C ARG A 6 -21.90 20.28 23.20
N VAL A 7 -20.96 20.32 24.15
CA VAL A 7 -19.54 20.04 23.87
C VAL A 7 -19.16 18.57 24.10
N VAL A 8 -20.00 17.76 24.75
CA VAL A 8 -19.60 16.41 25.18
C VAL A 8 -19.75 15.35 24.07
N LEU A 9 -20.42 15.64 22.95
CA LEU A 9 -20.74 14.62 21.94
C LEU A 9 -19.74 14.49 20.77
N PHE A 10 -18.68 15.30 20.70
CA PHE A 10 -17.70 15.24 19.59
C PHE A 10 -16.37 14.57 19.93
N ALA A 11 -16.19 14.04 21.14
CA ALA A 11 -14.88 13.56 21.61
C ALA A 11 -14.64 12.04 21.45
N LEU A 12 -15.34 11.37 20.52
CA LEU A 12 -15.23 9.90 20.39
C LEU A 12 -15.24 9.41 18.94
N TRP A 13 -14.48 10.11 18.09
CA TRP A 13 -14.00 9.52 16.84
C TRP A 13 -12.50 9.26 16.98
N PRO A 14 -12.06 8.15 17.60
CA PRO A 14 -10.70 7.72 17.37
C PRO A 14 -10.60 7.44 15.87
N LEU A 15 -9.80 8.26 15.18
CA LEU A 15 -9.41 8.00 13.80
C LEU A 15 -8.78 6.61 13.80
N LEU A 16 -9.48 5.63 13.22
CA LEU A 16 -8.91 4.36 12.81
C LEU A 16 -7.94 4.65 11.66
N THR A 17 -6.77 5.20 11.96
CA THR A 17 -5.66 5.22 11.03
C THR A 17 -5.11 3.80 10.98
N ALA A 18 -5.70 2.99 10.11
CA ALA A 18 -5.11 1.71 9.75
C ALA A 18 -3.74 1.99 9.11
N CYS A 19 -2.66 1.74 9.84
CA CYS A 19 -1.30 1.76 9.32
C CYS A 19 -1.10 0.48 8.50
N GLY A 20 -1.71 0.42 7.32
CA GLY A 20 -1.39 -0.57 6.31
C GLY A 20 -0.16 -0.12 5.54
N GLU A 21 0.85 -0.98 5.40
CA GLU A 21 2.00 -0.72 4.53
C GLU A 21 1.51 -0.69 3.07
N GLY A 22 1.42 0.52 2.49
CA GLY A 22 0.95 0.76 1.12
C GLY A 22 2.02 0.53 0.06
N ALA A 23 1.95 1.28 -1.05
CA ALA A 23 3.02 1.24 -2.04
C ALA A 23 4.30 1.87 -1.50
N MET A 24 5.46 1.29 -1.83
CA MET A 24 6.75 1.77 -1.35
C MET A 24 7.85 1.62 -2.40
N LEU A 25 8.79 2.56 -2.42
CA LEU A 25 10.00 2.46 -3.23
C LEU A 25 11.02 1.58 -2.49
N VAL A 26 11.22 0.35 -2.95
CA VAL A 26 12.12 -0.63 -2.29
C VAL A 26 13.56 -0.53 -2.77
N LYS A 27 13.76 0.07 -3.95
CA LYS A 27 15.08 0.36 -4.49
C LYS A 27 15.00 1.69 -5.23
N GLU A 28 15.90 2.59 -4.87
CA GLU A 28 16.06 3.87 -5.55
C GLU A 28 17.38 3.88 -6.30
N THR A 29 17.36 4.43 -7.51
CA THR A 29 18.55 4.67 -8.34
C THR A 29 18.51 6.10 -8.85
N GLN A 30 19.60 6.58 -9.45
CA GLN A 30 19.64 7.92 -10.03
C GLN A 30 18.60 8.07 -11.15
N ASP A 31 18.51 7.07 -12.03
CA ASP A 31 17.66 7.11 -13.22
C ASP A 31 16.40 6.24 -13.08
N GLY A 32 15.90 5.99 -11.87
CA GLY A 32 14.68 5.20 -11.67
C GLY A 32 14.63 4.45 -10.35
N GLY A 33 14.00 3.27 -10.36
CA GLY A 33 13.90 2.45 -9.15
C GLY A 33 12.99 1.23 -9.28
N VAL A 34 12.62 0.68 -8.13
CA VAL A 34 11.64 -0.41 -8.00
C VAL A 34 10.62 0.01 -6.94
N VAL A 35 9.36 0.14 -7.35
CA VAL A 35 8.24 0.28 -6.42
C VAL A 35 7.57 -1.08 -6.21
N VAL A 36 7.08 -1.32 -5.00
CA VAL A 36 6.36 -2.54 -4.65
C VAL A 36 5.07 -2.15 -3.93
N TYR A 37 3.98 -2.84 -4.23
CA TYR A 37 2.71 -2.63 -3.55
C TYR A 37 2.01 -3.96 -3.24
N PRO A 38 1.28 -4.05 -2.12
CA PRO A 38 0.51 -5.24 -1.79
C PRO A 38 -0.73 -5.37 -2.68
N TYR A 39 -1.14 -6.61 -2.93
CA TYR A 39 -2.43 -6.89 -3.56
C TYR A 39 -3.02 -8.19 -2.99
N ARG A 40 -4.35 -8.24 -2.93
CA ARG A 40 -5.10 -9.46 -2.63
C ARG A 40 -5.25 -10.26 -3.91
N ALA A 41 -5.03 -11.57 -3.85
CA ALA A 41 -5.09 -12.43 -5.04
C ALA A 41 -6.48 -12.38 -5.71
N GLU A 42 -7.53 -12.28 -4.90
CA GLU A 42 -8.94 -12.21 -5.29
C GLU A 42 -9.27 -10.91 -6.01
N GLN A 43 -8.68 -9.79 -5.59
CA GLN A 43 -8.86 -8.48 -6.21
C GLN A 43 -7.98 -8.32 -7.46
N GLY A 44 -6.85 -9.02 -7.50
CA GLY A 44 -5.88 -8.92 -8.58
C GLY A 44 -4.97 -7.69 -8.50
N ARG A 45 -3.79 -7.79 -9.10
CA ARG A 45 -2.73 -6.78 -9.03
C ARG A 45 -3.08 -5.42 -9.65
N LEU A 46 -3.94 -5.38 -10.65
CA LEU A 46 -4.29 -4.14 -11.37
C LEU A 46 -5.35 -3.32 -10.65
N LEU A 47 -6.26 -3.99 -9.94
CA LEU A 47 -7.37 -3.35 -9.23
C LEU A 47 -7.03 -2.99 -7.78
N SER A 48 -5.81 -3.32 -7.32
CA SER A 48 -5.30 -2.87 -6.03
C SER A 48 -5.23 -1.35 -6.00
N SER A 49 -5.85 -0.72 -5.00
CA SER A 49 -5.77 0.73 -4.78
C SER A 49 -4.33 1.21 -4.63
N PHE A 50 -3.44 0.36 -4.12
CA PHE A 50 -2.01 0.67 -3.96
C PHE A 50 -1.26 0.75 -5.29
N ARG A 51 -1.81 0.24 -6.41
CA ARG A 51 -1.20 0.46 -7.73
C ARG A 51 -1.18 1.94 -8.10
N LYS A 52 -2.23 2.69 -7.75
CA LYS A 52 -2.30 4.14 -7.99
C LYS A 52 -1.22 4.88 -7.18
N GLU A 53 -1.01 4.47 -5.93
CA GLU A 53 0.05 5.03 -5.08
C GLU A 53 1.44 4.69 -5.64
N ALA A 54 1.66 3.46 -6.12
CA ALA A 54 2.92 3.07 -6.76
C ALA A 54 3.21 3.91 -8.02
N ILE A 55 2.20 4.16 -8.85
CA ILE A 55 2.33 5.06 -10.01
C ILE A 55 2.68 6.47 -9.56
N HIS A 56 2.02 6.97 -8.51
CA HIS A 56 2.30 8.31 -8.00
C HIS A 56 3.75 8.45 -7.50
N LEU A 57 4.28 7.45 -6.79
CA LEU A 57 5.69 7.43 -6.38
C LEU A 57 6.64 7.46 -7.59
N MET A 58 6.30 6.76 -8.67
CA MET A 58 7.09 6.77 -9.91
C MET A 58 7.05 8.13 -10.61
N GLU A 59 5.88 8.78 -10.66
CA GLU A 59 5.71 10.14 -11.21
C GLU A 59 6.45 11.20 -10.39
N GLN A 60 6.40 11.11 -9.06
CA GLN A 60 7.15 11.98 -8.17
C GLN A 60 8.67 11.86 -8.39
N LYS A 61 9.15 10.63 -8.62
CA LYS A 61 10.58 10.38 -8.88
C LYS A 61 11.02 10.84 -10.27
N CYS A 62 10.19 10.62 -11.28
CA CYS A 62 10.47 10.96 -12.68
C CYS A 62 9.40 11.92 -13.22
N PRO A 63 9.49 13.23 -12.93
CA PRO A 63 8.49 14.22 -13.35
C PRO A 63 8.42 14.39 -14.88
N SER A 64 9.53 14.13 -15.60
CA SER A 64 9.58 14.12 -17.06
C SER A 64 8.98 12.84 -17.69
N GLY A 65 8.51 11.92 -16.85
CA GLY A 65 7.98 10.61 -17.24
C GLY A 65 8.97 9.48 -17.03
N TYR A 66 8.44 8.26 -17.08
CA TYR A 66 9.20 7.02 -16.87
C TYR A 66 8.82 5.95 -17.91
N THR A 67 9.65 4.92 -18.00
CA THR A 67 9.39 3.69 -18.74
C THR A 67 9.45 2.51 -17.79
N THR A 68 8.44 1.64 -17.85
CA THR A 68 8.45 0.39 -17.10
C THR A 68 9.39 -0.60 -17.76
N VAL A 69 10.40 -1.06 -17.01
CA VAL A 69 11.42 -2.02 -17.48
C VAL A 69 10.95 -3.45 -17.25
N ARG A 70 10.38 -3.73 -16.07
CA ARG A 70 9.93 -5.06 -15.67
C ARG A 70 8.84 -4.96 -14.62
N GLU A 71 7.82 -5.80 -14.73
CA GLU A 71 6.85 -6.04 -13.66
C GLU A 71 6.85 -7.51 -13.26
N GLY A 72 6.66 -7.79 -11.98
CA GLY A 72 6.61 -9.17 -11.49
C GLY A 72 6.17 -9.26 -10.05
N GLU A 73 5.71 -10.45 -9.67
CA GLU A 73 5.49 -10.74 -8.26
C GLU A 73 6.83 -10.80 -7.51
N THR A 74 6.87 -10.16 -6.36
CA THR A 74 8.01 -10.16 -5.45
C THR A 74 7.75 -11.15 -4.31
N LYS A 75 8.80 -11.54 -3.58
CA LYS A 75 8.64 -12.41 -2.41
C LYS A 75 7.63 -11.76 -1.45
N GLY A 76 6.43 -12.31 -1.38
CA GLY A 76 5.38 -11.87 -0.47
C GLY A 76 5.80 -12.10 0.98
N ARG A 77 5.18 -11.36 1.90
CA ARG A 77 5.38 -11.59 3.34
C ARG A 77 4.29 -12.57 3.77
N LEU A 78 4.64 -13.83 4.00
CA LEU A 78 3.72 -14.77 4.63
C LEU A 78 3.44 -14.29 6.06
N ARG A 79 2.24 -13.77 6.30
CA ARG A 79 1.76 -13.48 7.64
C ARG A 79 0.77 -14.58 8.00
N GLN A 80 1.12 -15.39 9.00
CA GLN A 80 0.17 -16.32 9.60
C GLN A 80 -0.87 -15.49 10.35
N ALA A 81 -2.06 -15.37 9.77
CA ALA A 81 -3.17 -14.74 10.45
C ALA A 81 -3.73 -15.74 11.47
N SER A 82 -3.63 -15.36 12.75
CA SER A 82 -4.23 -15.99 13.93
C SER A 82 -3.49 -17.16 14.61
N PRO A 83 -3.33 -17.08 15.95
CA PRO A 83 -2.95 -18.19 16.83
C PRO A 83 -4.17 -19.06 17.25
N ILE A 84 -5.33 -18.90 16.59
CA ILE A 84 -6.57 -19.58 16.94
C ILE A 84 -6.56 -20.96 16.26
N ALA A 85 -6.53 -22.02 17.06
CA ALA A 85 -6.63 -23.39 16.57
C ALA A 85 -7.97 -23.58 15.84
N GLY A 86 -7.92 -23.72 14.51
CA GLY A 86 -9.08 -24.06 13.67
C GLY A 86 -9.44 -23.11 12.52
N SER A 87 -8.82 -21.93 12.42
CA SER A 87 -9.00 -21.04 11.24
C SER A 87 -7.73 -21.02 10.40
N SER A 88 -7.74 -21.69 9.25
CA SER A 88 -6.63 -21.72 8.29
C SER A 88 -6.73 -20.60 7.25
N ASP A 89 -7.02 -19.37 7.66
CA ASP A 89 -6.93 -18.23 6.75
C ASP A 89 -5.46 -17.79 6.67
N VAL A 90 -4.68 -18.51 5.87
CA VAL A 90 -3.36 -18.03 5.44
C VAL A 90 -3.60 -16.88 4.48
N VAL A 91 -3.64 -15.64 5.00
CA VAL A 91 -3.67 -14.45 4.15
C VAL A 91 -2.27 -14.25 3.58
N GLU A 92 -2.03 -14.82 2.40
CA GLU A 92 -0.81 -14.59 1.65
C GLU A 92 -0.80 -13.12 1.16
N GLU A 93 -0.09 -12.23 1.88
CA GLU A 93 0.16 -10.85 1.41
C GLU A 93 1.13 -10.88 0.21
N ARG A 94 0.57 -11.12 -0.98
CA ARG A 94 1.30 -11.05 -2.25
C ARG A 94 1.66 -9.60 -2.55
N ARG A 95 2.83 -9.41 -3.13
CA ARG A 95 3.38 -8.09 -3.45
C ARG A 95 3.80 -8.02 -4.90
N TRP A 96 3.34 -7.00 -5.60
CA TRP A 96 3.70 -6.77 -6.99
C TRP A 96 4.76 -5.68 -7.10
N GLY A 97 5.83 -5.96 -7.83
CA GLY A 97 6.95 -5.04 -8.06
C GLY A 97 6.94 -4.49 -9.48
N ILE A 98 7.26 -3.20 -9.60
CA ILE A 98 7.44 -2.49 -10.86
C ILE A 98 8.83 -1.86 -10.85
N GLN A 99 9.71 -2.34 -11.72
CA GLN A 99 10.97 -1.69 -12.02
C GLN A 99 10.76 -0.67 -13.14
N PHE A 100 11.25 0.54 -12.92
CA PHE A 100 11.10 1.65 -13.86
C PHE A 100 12.41 2.42 -14.02
N GLN A 101 12.52 3.12 -15.15
CA GLN A 101 13.58 4.07 -15.45
C GLN A 101 12.98 5.41 -15.86
N CYS A 102 13.58 6.52 -15.44
CA CYS A 102 13.21 7.84 -15.91
C CYS A 102 13.53 8.00 -17.40
N LYS A 103 12.79 8.89 -18.08
CA LYS A 103 13.06 9.27 -19.46
C LYS A 103 14.06 10.42 -19.56
#